data_AF-W6XZ07-F1
#
_entry.id   AF-W6XZ07-F1
#
_cell.length_a   1.000
_cell.length_b   1.000
_cell.length_c   1.000
_cell.angle_alpha   90.00
_cell.angle_beta   90.00
_cell.angle_gamma   90.00
#
_symmetry.space_group_name_H-M   'P 1'
#
loop_
_entity.id
_entity.type
_entity.pdbx_description
1 polymer ?
#
loop_
_entity_poly.entity_id
_entity_poly.type
_entity_poly.pdbx_seq_one_letter_code
_entity_poly.pdbx_strand_id
1 'polypeptide(L)'
;MQFLELPRELRDMIYTEMLMPTEPLPSGQDTQTAANWYLVRQAHQPSADSSRCFLSSRAMPSTCASVLASNRQIHQEMMQIAGKARQAGQLATRLDCLVQSNAHYFTWLAVPFVRPADGSARRIEEERGQSWTSKIMEGWSWMVSFFNAWMESDVKRGSSSTRLFSFTRSYADIERLWVDVRPVGSTISNGSGSAAAAAAATHGEMTSWAICAALKHMFDNGPDKMRSNRRIDCVDEVILNVVPRARTALGSQWGDESDGDTLVIADSSSSSPSDEAETERLRNELVDVWDKIWGATDGRDMRARLYRTLLERIKRVRICVDGVTFRTRGLAVELERGRAEMRRIQMR
;
A
#
# COMPACT_ATOMS: atom_id res chain seq x y z
N MET A 1 -28.49 20.43 -20.77
CA MET A 1 -28.42 20.54 -19.30
C MET A 1 -26.96 20.67 -18.91
N GLN A 2 -26.57 21.81 -18.36
CA GLN A 2 -25.22 22.03 -17.87
C GLN A 2 -25.11 21.47 -16.44
N PHE A 3 -24.01 20.81 -16.10
CA PHE A 3 -23.80 20.22 -14.77
C PHE A 3 -23.99 21.24 -13.61
N LEU A 4 -23.66 22.51 -13.84
CA LEU A 4 -23.84 23.59 -12.86
C LEU A 4 -25.30 24.04 -12.67
N GLU A 5 -26.22 23.63 -13.55
CA GLU A 5 -27.66 23.89 -13.43
C GLU A 5 -28.34 22.89 -12.48
N LEU A 6 -27.67 21.78 -12.13
CA LEU A 6 -28.20 20.80 -11.16
C LEU A 6 -28.36 21.46 -9.78
N PRO A 7 -29.37 21.08 -8.97
CA PRO A 7 -29.43 21.45 -7.56
C PRO A 7 -28.14 21.10 -6.81
N ARG A 8 -27.81 21.89 -5.77
CA ARG A 8 -26.56 21.76 -5.00
C ARG A 8 -26.44 20.36 -4.40
N GLU A 9 -27.55 19.79 -3.97
CA GLU A 9 -27.65 18.47 -3.34
C GLU A 9 -27.22 17.35 -4.31
N LEU A 10 -27.66 17.42 -5.57
CA LEU A 10 -27.25 16.45 -6.59
C LEU A 10 -25.78 16.59 -6.96
N ARG A 11 -25.27 17.84 -7.02
CA ARG A 11 -23.83 18.06 -7.23
C ARG A 11 -23.01 17.50 -6.06
N ASP A 12 -23.47 17.69 -4.82
CA ASP A 12 -22.80 17.15 -3.63
C ASP A 12 -22.73 15.63 -3.64
N MET A 13 -23.80 14.94 -4.06
CA MET A 13 -23.79 13.50 -4.25
C MET A 13 -22.76 13.08 -5.31
N ILE A 14 -22.74 13.76 -6.46
CA ILE A 14 -21.77 13.47 -7.54
C ILE A 14 -20.33 13.68 -7.06
N TYR A 15 -20.06 14.80 -6.37
CA TYR A 15 -18.73 15.05 -5.81
C TYR A 15 -18.33 14.01 -4.77
N THR A 16 -19.27 13.56 -3.94
CA THR A 16 -19.04 12.51 -2.94
C THR A 16 -18.62 11.21 -3.61
N GLU A 17 -19.35 10.76 -4.63
CA GLU A 17 -19.01 9.57 -5.43
C GLU A 17 -17.65 9.70 -6.13
N MET A 18 -17.35 10.88 -6.70
CA MET A 18 -16.05 11.13 -7.33
C MET A 18 -14.88 11.12 -6.33
N LEU A 19 -15.12 11.50 -5.08
CA LEU A 19 -14.12 11.55 -4.03
C LEU A 19 -13.96 10.22 -3.29
N MET A 20 -14.96 9.35 -3.35
CA MET A 20 -14.95 8.09 -2.62
C MET A 20 -15.49 6.98 -3.53
N PRO A 21 -14.83 6.73 -4.67
CA PRO A 21 -15.33 5.75 -5.62
C PRO A 21 -15.38 4.37 -4.96
N THR A 22 -16.53 3.72 -5.07
CA THR A 22 -16.72 2.31 -4.71
C THR A 22 -16.35 1.44 -5.90
N GLU A 23 -15.04 1.29 -6.16
CA GLU A 23 -14.61 0.20 -7.04
C GLU A 23 -14.90 -1.16 -6.39
N PRO A 24 -15.33 -2.16 -7.18
CA PRO A 24 -15.56 -3.50 -6.66
C PRO A 24 -14.25 -4.10 -6.13
N LEU A 25 -14.33 -4.75 -4.98
CA LEU A 25 -13.19 -5.47 -4.41
C LEU A 25 -12.81 -6.64 -5.32
N PRO A 26 -11.51 -6.87 -5.58
CA PRO A 26 -11.09 -8.02 -6.38
C PRO A 26 -11.46 -9.32 -5.65
N SER A 27 -12.04 -10.24 -6.39
CA SER A 27 -12.34 -11.59 -5.93
C SER A 27 -11.09 -12.48 -6.01
N GLY A 28 -11.12 -13.62 -5.32
CA GLY A 28 -10.08 -14.65 -5.48
C GLY A 28 -10.09 -15.34 -6.86
N GLN A 29 -11.09 -15.08 -7.72
CA GLN A 29 -11.09 -15.55 -9.10
C GLN A 29 -10.30 -14.60 -10.00
N ASP A 30 -10.31 -13.30 -9.71
CA ASP A 30 -9.57 -12.28 -10.46
C ASP A 30 -8.04 -12.50 -10.41
N THR A 31 -7.55 -13.19 -9.37
CA THR A 31 -6.13 -13.55 -9.20
C THR A 31 -5.67 -14.69 -10.11
N GLN A 32 -6.59 -15.46 -10.70
CA GLN A 32 -6.25 -16.61 -11.56
C GLN A 32 -5.72 -16.18 -12.93
N THR A 33 -6.09 -14.98 -13.39
CA THR A 33 -5.66 -14.47 -14.70
C THR A 33 -4.30 -13.77 -14.59
N ALA A 34 -3.21 -14.50 -14.84
CA ALA A 34 -1.84 -14.01 -14.69
C ALA A 34 -1.54 -12.69 -15.45
N ALA A 35 -2.20 -12.42 -16.58
CA ALA A 35 -2.02 -11.20 -17.37
C ALA A 35 -2.40 -9.91 -16.61
N ASN A 36 -3.31 -10.02 -15.64
CA ASN A 36 -3.79 -8.88 -14.85
C ASN A 36 -2.85 -8.49 -13.70
N TRP A 37 -1.74 -9.21 -13.53
CA TRP A 37 -0.85 -9.05 -12.39
C TRP A 37 0.60 -8.99 -12.85
N TYR A 38 1.42 -8.25 -12.12
CA TYR A 38 2.87 -8.29 -12.29
C TYR A 38 3.55 -8.49 -10.95
N LEU A 39 4.60 -9.31 -10.98
CA LEU A 39 5.39 -9.63 -9.80
C LEU A 39 6.24 -8.41 -9.40
N VAL A 40 6.13 -8.01 -8.13
CA VAL A 40 7.05 -7.07 -7.50
C VAL A 40 8.36 -7.81 -7.24
N ARG A 41 9.38 -7.54 -8.07
CA ARG A 41 10.71 -8.13 -7.88
C ARG A 41 11.30 -7.67 -6.55
N GLN A 42 11.45 -8.62 -5.61
CA GLN A 42 12.17 -8.41 -4.37
C GLN A 42 13.64 -8.77 -4.59
N ALA A 43 14.55 -7.86 -4.24
CA ALA A 43 15.95 -7.98 -4.60
C ALA A 43 16.71 -9.13 -3.87
N HIS A 44 16.08 -9.77 -2.89
CA HIS A 44 16.65 -10.84 -2.07
C HIS A 44 15.69 -12.02 -1.87
N GLN A 45 15.16 -12.59 -2.95
CA GLN A 45 14.45 -13.87 -2.87
C GLN A 45 15.34 -15.04 -3.31
N PRO A 46 16.14 -15.63 -2.40
CA PRO A 46 16.95 -16.81 -2.70
C PRO A 46 16.16 -18.13 -2.63
N SER A 47 14.91 -18.13 -2.14
CA SER A 47 14.14 -19.38 -1.96
C SER A 47 12.78 -19.36 -2.68
N ALA A 48 12.40 -20.53 -3.20
CA ALA A 48 11.11 -20.79 -3.86
C ALA A 48 9.90 -20.58 -2.93
N ASP A 49 10.12 -20.58 -1.61
CA ASP A 49 9.11 -20.41 -0.56
C ASP A 49 8.86 -18.95 -0.14
N SER A 50 9.48 -18.00 -0.84
CA SER A 50 9.29 -16.58 -0.53
C SER A 50 7.91 -16.07 -0.93
N SER A 51 7.35 -15.18 -0.11
CA SER A 51 6.09 -14.48 -0.37
C SER A 51 6.09 -13.84 -1.76
N ARG A 52 5.06 -14.16 -2.56
CA ARG A 52 4.91 -13.60 -3.90
C ARG A 52 4.04 -12.35 -3.82
N CYS A 53 4.66 -11.19 -4.02
CA CYS A 53 3.97 -9.91 -4.02
C CYS A 53 3.60 -9.53 -5.45
N PHE A 54 2.32 -9.38 -5.75
CA PHE A 54 1.80 -8.98 -7.06
C PHE A 54 1.10 -7.64 -6.97
N LEU A 55 1.31 -6.79 -7.97
CA LEU A 55 0.52 -5.58 -8.17
C LEU A 55 -0.38 -5.76 -9.39
N SER A 56 -1.58 -5.20 -9.34
CA SER A 56 -2.49 -5.21 -10.49
C SER A 56 -1.87 -4.46 -11.67
N SER A 57 -1.92 -5.05 -12.85
CA SER A 57 -1.56 -4.43 -14.13
C SER A 57 -2.59 -3.38 -14.57
N ARG A 58 -3.75 -3.30 -13.90
CA ARG A 58 -4.76 -2.27 -14.18
C ARG A 58 -4.18 -0.88 -13.92
N ALA A 59 -4.62 0.08 -14.73
CA ALA A 59 -4.28 1.47 -14.49
C ALA A 59 -4.82 1.91 -13.13
N MET A 60 -4.03 2.72 -12.42
CA MET A 60 -4.51 3.33 -11.19
C MET A 60 -5.77 4.17 -11.49
N PRO A 61 -6.81 4.13 -10.63
CA PRO A 61 -8.03 4.93 -10.80
C PRO A 61 -7.71 6.40 -11.03
N SER A 62 -8.55 7.07 -11.82
CA SER A 62 -8.36 8.49 -12.11
C SER A 62 -8.55 9.33 -10.84
N THR A 63 -7.71 10.35 -10.72
CA THR A 63 -7.83 11.34 -9.64
C THR A 63 -8.84 12.42 -10.03
N CYS A 64 -9.45 13.10 -9.06
CA CYS A 64 -10.31 14.25 -9.33
C CYS A 64 -9.55 15.55 -9.71
N ALA A 65 -8.23 15.50 -9.85
CA ALA A 65 -7.37 16.67 -10.08
C ALA A 65 -7.76 17.50 -11.33
N SER A 66 -8.12 16.86 -12.45
CA SER A 66 -8.56 17.56 -13.66
C SER A 66 -9.88 18.30 -13.46
N VAL A 67 -10.81 17.69 -12.72
CA VAL A 67 -12.12 18.26 -12.40
C VAL A 67 -11.96 19.46 -11.47
N LEU A 68 -11.12 19.33 -10.44
CA LEU A 68 -10.77 20.42 -9.53
C LEU A 68 -10.11 21.61 -10.24
N ALA A 69 -9.38 21.36 -11.33
CA ALA A 69 -8.75 22.40 -12.13
C ALA A 69 -9.71 23.06 -13.15
N SER A 70 -10.84 22.42 -13.45
CA SER A 70 -11.72 22.84 -14.56
C SER A 70 -12.55 24.08 -14.27
N ASN A 71 -12.97 24.30 -13.02
CA ASN A 71 -13.91 25.37 -12.67
C ASN A 71 -13.78 25.77 -11.19
N ARG A 72 -13.79 27.08 -10.91
CA ARG A 72 -13.62 27.63 -9.55
C ARG A 72 -14.77 27.26 -8.59
N GLN A 73 -16.01 27.25 -9.08
CA GLN A 73 -17.17 26.85 -8.27
C GLN A 73 -17.05 25.37 -7.92
N ILE A 74 -16.82 24.50 -8.92
CA ILE A 74 -16.58 23.06 -8.70
C ILE A 74 -15.47 22.83 -7.69
N HIS A 75 -14.36 23.57 -7.82
CA HIS A 75 -13.24 23.49 -6.89
C HIS A 75 -13.68 23.80 -5.45
N GLN A 76 -14.34 24.94 -5.22
CA GLN A 76 -14.78 25.34 -3.87
C GLN A 76 -15.76 24.33 -3.28
N GLU A 77 -16.74 23.93 -4.08
CA GLU A 77 -17.79 22.99 -3.74
C GLU A 77 -17.22 21.61 -3.35
N MET A 78 -16.34 21.04 -4.18
CA MET A 78 -15.70 19.75 -3.95
C MET A 78 -14.70 19.78 -2.80
N MET A 79 -13.99 20.89 -2.60
CA MET A 79 -13.08 21.07 -1.46
C MET A 79 -13.82 21.17 -0.12
N GLN A 80 -15.04 21.71 -0.09
CA GLN A 80 -15.89 21.69 1.11
C GLN A 80 -16.26 20.25 1.50
N ILE A 81 -16.66 19.44 0.51
CA ILE A 81 -17.04 18.02 0.74
C ILE A 81 -15.80 17.22 1.15
N ALA A 82 -14.67 17.42 0.46
CA ALA A 82 -13.40 16.81 0.82
C ALA A 82 -12.98 17.18 2.25
N GLY A 83 -13.21 18.44 2.67
CA GLY A 83 -12.97 18.88 4.04
C GLY A 83 -13.79 18.11 5.06
N LYS A 84 -15.10 17.95 4.82
CA LYS A 84 -16.00 17.15 5.67
C LYS A 84 -15.58 15.67 5.70
N ALA A 85 -15.32 15.06 4.55
CA ALA A 85 -14.88 13.66 4.45
C ALA A 85 -13.51 13.43 5.11
N ARG A 86 -12.59 14.39 5.03
CA ARG A 86 -11.29 14.34 5.72
C ARG A 86 -11.44 14.37 7.23
N GLN A 87 -12.31 15.25 7.76
CA GLN A 87 -12.64 15.34 9.18
C GLN A 87 -13.31 14.04 9.68
N ALA A 88 -14.16 13.44 8.86
CA ALA A 88 -14.78 12.14 9.14
C ALA A 88 -13.83 10.95 8.98
N GLY A 89 -12.59 11.15 8.49
CA GLY A 89 -11.63 10.07 8.28
C GLY A 89 -11.87 9.22 7.04
N GLN A 90 -12.84 9.57 6.19
CA GLN A 90 -13.30 8.76 5.05
C GLN A 90 -12.44 8.97 3.79
N LEU A 91 -11.82 10.14 3.67
CA LEU A 91 -11.02 10.50 2.51
C LEU A 91 -9.61 9.91 2.62
N ALA A 92 -9.35 8.84 1.86
CA ALA A 92 -8.05 8.20 1.77
C ALA A 92 -7.82 7.61 0.37
N THR A 93 -6.57 7.52 -0.05
CA THR A 93 -6.17 6.66 -1.15
C THR A 93 -6.31 5.22 -0.69
N ARG A 94 -7.05 4.38 -1.41
CA ARG A 94 -7.37 3.00 -1.00
C ARG A 94 -6.66 1.98 -1.88
N LEU A 95 -6.04 1.02 -1.22
CA LEU A 95 -5.37 -0.14 -1.79
C LEU A 95 -5.95 -1.38 -1.12
N ASP A 96 -6.32 -2.37 -1.91
CA ASP A 96 -6.68 -3.69 -1.43
C ASP A 96 -5.45 -4.60 -1.45
N CYS A 97 -5.31 -5.46 -0.45
CA CYS A 97 -4.32 -6.52 -0.36
C CYS A 97 -5.05 -7.84 -0.12
N LEU A 98 -5.32 -8.58 -1.20
CA LEU A 98 -5.89 -9.91 -1.11
C LEU A 98 -4.76 -10.92 -0.84
N VAL A 99 -4.86 -11.64 0.28
CA VAL A 99 -3.87 -12.67 0.65
C VAL A 99 -4.44 -14.03 0.33
N GLN A 100 -3.82 -14.74 -0.61
CA GLN A 100 -4.27 -16.06 -1.06
C GLN A 100 -3.10 -17.02 -1.05
N SER A 101 -3.11 -17.95 -0.08
CA SER A 101 -1.94 -18.78 0.19
C SER A 101 -0.71 -17.86 0.28
N ASN A 102 0.44 -18.20 -0.31
CA ASN A 102 1.68 -17.43 -0.19
C ASN A 102 1.79 -16.21 -1.12
N ALA A 103 0.69 -15.82 -1.75
CA ALA A 103 0.63 -14.70 -2.68
C ALA A 103 -0.20 -13.55 -2.12
N HIS A 104 0.29 -12.34 -2.37
CA HIS A 104 -0.28 -11.08 -1.91
C HIS A 104 -0.57 -10.21 -3.13
N TYR A 105 -1.84 -9.95 -3.39
CA TYR A 105 -2.32 -9.26 -4.58
C TYR A 105 -2.80 -7.86 -4.23
N PHE A 106 -2.10 -6.85 -4.73
CA PHE A 106 -2.35 -5.45 -4.42
C PHE A 106 -3.11 -4.77 -5.56
N THR A 107 -4.26 -4.17 -5.25
CA THR A 107 -5.13 -3.51 -6.24
C THR A 107 -5.52 -2.13 -5.75
N TRP A 108 -5.32 -1.10 -6.58
CA TRP A 108 -5.81 0.24 -6.27
C TRP A 108 -7.33 0.28 -6.39
N LEU A 109 -8.02 0.80 -5.37
CA LEU A 109 -9.47 0.96 -5.36
C LEU A 109 -9.88 2.43 -5.55
N ALA A 110 -9.13 3.36 -4.96
CA ALA A 110 -9.46 4.77 -5.00
C ALA A 110 -8.22 5.65 -4.85
N VAL A 111 -8.13 6.74 -5.63
CA VAL A 111 -7.05 7.75 -5.50
C VAL A 111 -7.65 9.15 -5.56
N PRO A 112 -8.33 9.60 -4.50
CA PRO A 112 -9.11 10.82 -4.58
C PRO A 112 -8.25 12.07 -4.62
N PHE A 113 -7.17 12.12 -3.84
CA PHE A 113 -6.28 13.27 -3.77
C PHE A 113 -4.81 12.87 -3.79
N VAL A 114 -4.07 13.61 -4.59
CA VAL A 114 -2.61 13.60 -4.60
C VAL A 114 -2.19 15.06 -4.55
N ARG A 115 -1.48 15.45 -3.49
CA ARG A 115 -0.88 16.78 -3.48
C ARG A 115 0.36 16.71 -4.37
N PRO A 116 0.53 17.60 -5.36
CA PRO A 116 1.84 17.74 -5.98
C PRO A 116 2.83 18.05 -4.86
N ALA A 117 3.94 17.32 -4.81
CA ALA A 117 4.95 17.58 -3.80
C ALA A 117 5.38 19.04 -3.92
N ASP A 118 5.38 19.77 -2.81
CA ASP A 118 5.85 21.15 -2.78
C ASP A 118 7.26 21.17 -3.38
N GLY A 119 7.57 22.11 -4.27
CA GLY A 119 8.81 22.14 -5.08
C GLY A 119 10.14 21.98 -4.31
N SER A 120 10.09 22.00 -2.97
CA SER A 120 11.08 21.46 -2.05
C SER A 120 11.50 20.01 -2.34
N ALA A 121 10.63 19.11 -2.79
CA ALA A 121 10.98 17.72 -3.08
C ALA A 121 12.03 17.60 -4.20
N ARG A 122 11.99 18.54 -5.16
CA ARG A 122 12.99 18.66 -6.23
C ARG A 122 14.37 19.08 -5.70
N ARG A 123 14.40 19.94 -4.67
CA ARG A 123 15.64 20.28 -3.95
C ARG A 123 16.10 19.14 -3.05
N ILE A 124 15.19 18.39 -2.44
CA ILE A 124 15.53 17.25 -1.58
C ILE A 124 16.16 16.12 -2.40
N GLU A 125 15.79 15.87 -3.67
CA GLU A 125 16.48 14.87 -4.49
C GLU A 125 17.91 15.32 -4.88
N GLU A 126 18.10 16.62 -5.21
CA GLU A 126 19.41 17.23 -5.46
C GLU A 126 20.29 17.26 -4.19
N GLU A 127 19.73 17.55 -3.02
CA GLU A 127 20.41 17.52 -1.72
C GLU A 127 20.55 16.09 -1.15
N ARG A 128 19.64 15.15 -1.45
CA ARG A 128 19.75 13.71 -1.07
C ARG A 128 20.88 13.02 -1.81
N GLY A 129 21.23 13.49 -3.02
CA GLY A 129 22.49 13.12 -3.66
C GLY A 129 23.74 13.46 -2.82
N GLN A 130 23.61 14.39 -1.85
CA GLN A 130 24.70 14.89 -1.01
C GLN A 130 24.49 14.67 0.51
N SER A 131 23.30 14.24 0.95
CA SER A 131 22.92 14.00 2.35
C SER A 131 23.51 12.70 2.88
N TRP A 132 23.69 12.59 4.21
CA TRP A 132 24.39 11.55 5.00
C TRP A 132 24.20 10.08 4.60
N THR A 133 23.15 9.75 3.83
CA THR A 133 23.06 8.50 3.07
C THR A 133 24.28 8.29 2.17
N SER A 134 24.88 9.32 1.59
CA SER A 134 26.14 9.25 0.82
C SER A 134 27.35 8.88 1.69
N LYS A 135 27.44 9.39 2.93
CA LYS A 135 28.54 9.07 3.85
C LYS A 135 28.46 7.67 4.46
N ILE A 136 27.25 7.16 4.72
CA ILE A 136 27.07 5.73 5.04
C ILE A 136 27.20 4.88 3.76
N MET A 137 26.73 5.39 2.61
CA MET A 137 26.90 4.74 1.31
C MET A 137 28.32 4.75 0.79
N GLU A 138 29.26 5.55 1.27
CA GLU A 138 30.66 5.44 0.84
C GLU A 138 31.26 4.08 1.25
N GLY A 139 30.81 3.51 2.38
CA GLY A 139 31.09 2.12 2.74
C GLY A 139 30.19 1.08 2.04
N TRP A 140 29.11 1.51 1.37
CA TRP A 140 28.06 0.65 0.78
C TRP A 140 27.92 0.87 -0.74
N SER A 141 28.80 1.65 -1.37
CA SER A 141 28.69 2.04 -2.78
C SER A 141 28.91 0.83 -3.67
N TRP A 142 29.71 -0.14 -3.20
CA TRP A 142 29.89 -1.43 -3.85
C TRP A 142 28.58 -2.25 -3.88
N MET A 143 27.77 -2.20 -2.81
CA MET A 143 26.49 -2.91 -2.75
C MET A 143 25.43 -2.23 -3.63
N VAL A 144 25.33 -0.89 -3.58
CA VAL A 144 24.42 -0.13 -4.45
C VAL A 144 24.83 -0.24 -5.92
N SER A 145 26.13 -0.24 -6.22
CA SER A 145 26.65 -0.49 -7.57
C SER A 145 26.39 -1.93 -8.01
N PHE A 146 26.48 -2.91 -7.11
CA PHE A 146 26.10 -4.30 -7.40
C PHE A 146 24.60 -4.42 -7.68
N PHE A 147 23.74 -3.74 -6.91
CA PHE A 147 22.29 -3.67 -7.14
C PHE A 147 21.93 -3.00 -8.47
N ASN A 148 22.56 -1.87 -8.78
CA ASN A 148 22.29 -1.15 -10.02
C ASN A 148 22.85 -1.88 -11.24
N ALA A 149 24.06 -2.45 -11.16
CA ALA A 149 24.63 -3.27 -12.23
C ALA A 149 23.80 -4.52 -12.52
N TRP A 150 23.23 -5.15 -11.47
CA TRP A 150 22.36 -6.31 -11.62
C TRP A 150 20.97 -5.96 -12.18
N MET A 151 20.40 -4.80 -11.81
CA MET A 151 19.16 -4.32 -12.45
C MET A 151 19.37 -3.85 -13.89
N GLU A 152 20.53 -3.28 -14.22
CA GLU A 152 20.87 -2.87 -15.59
C GLU A 152 21.17 -4.04 -16.53
N SER A 153 21.61 -5.19 -16.02
CA SER A 153 21.85 -6.38 -16.85
C SER A 153 20.59 -6.97 -17.50
N ASP A 154 19.39 -6.70 -16.95
CA ASP A 154 18.12 -7.27 -17.44
C ASP A 154 17.35 -6.35 -18.42
N VAL A 155 17.70 -5.06 -18.50
CA VAL A 155 16.98 -4.09 -19.36
C VAL A 155 17.60 -3.98 -20.77
N LYS A 156 18.75 -4.61 -21.03
CA LYS A 156 19.45 -4.54 -22.32
C LYS A 156 18.91 -5.46 -23.42
N ARG A 157 17.64 -5.86 -23.39
CA ARG A 157 17.02 -6.64 -24.47
C ARG A 157 15.68 -6.08 -24.92
N GLY A 158 15.69 -4.86 -25.45
CA GLY A 158 14.60 -4.41 -26.30
C GLY A 158 14.49 -2.89 -26.42
N SER A 159 14.72 -2.40 -27.64
CA SER A 159 14.25 -1.13 -28.19
C SER A 159 15.11 0.11 -27.92
N SER A 160 16.08 0.30 -28.81
CA SER A 160 16.72 1.57 -29.13
C SER A 160 15.70 2.53 -29.77
N SER A 161 15.02 3.34 -28.97
CA SER A 161 14.38 4.56 -29.44
C SER A 161 14.43 5.64 -28.36
N THR A 162 15.59 6.28 -28.26
CA THR A 162 15.84 7.47 -27.45
C THR A 162 15.12 8.67 -28.06
N ARG A 163 13.82 8.83 -27.80
CA ARG A 163 13.18 10.14 -27.89
C ARG A 163 13.48 10.90 -26.60
N LEU A 164 14.26 11.98 -26.74
CA LEU A 164 14.58 13.00 -25.74
C LEU A 164 13.34 13.81 -25.34
N PHE A 165 12.33 13.16 -24.77
CA PHE A 165 11.36 13.87 -23.94
C PHE A 165 11.91 13.82 -22.52
N SER A 166 12.33 14.98 -22.02
CA SER A 166 12.57 15.18 -20.59
C SER A 166 11.25 14.95 -19.86
N PHE A 167 10.97 13.69 -19.54
CA PHE A 167 9.82 13.33 -18.72
C PHE A 167 10.07 13.91 -17.34
N THR A 168 9.47 15.07 -17.09
CA THR A 168 9.52 15.71 -15.78
C THR A 168 8.84 14.77 -14.80
N ARG A 169 9.62 14.15 -13.89
CA ARG A 169 9.07 13.30 -12.84
C ARG A 169 8.12 14.15 -12.00
N SER A 170 6.90 13.64 -11.81
CA SER A 170 5.92 14.25 -10.95
C SER A 170 5.93 13.51 -9.62
N TYR A 171 6.19 14.25 -8.55
CA TYR A 171 6.16 13.74 -7.19
C TYR A 171 4.83 14.07 -6.54
N ALA A 172 4.36 13.11 -5.74
CA ALA A 172 3.04 13.05 -5.17
C ALA A 172 3.14 12.78 -3.67
N ASP A 173 2.52 13.63 -2.87
CA ASP A 173 2.33 13.39 -1.44
C ASP A 173 0.93 12.85 -1.19
N ILE A 174 0.86 11.76 -0.44
CA ILE A 174 -0.40 11.11 -0.06
C ILE A 174 -0.65 11.40 1.42
N GLU A 175 -1.79 12.00 1.72
CA GLU A 175 -2.18 12.28 3.11
C GLU A 175 -2.50 10.99 3.88
N ARG A 176 -3.33 10.12 3.31
CA ARG A 176 -3.69 8.85 3.92
C ARG A 176 -3.72 7.76 2.85
N LEU A 177 -2.94 6.72 3.06
CA LEU A 177 -2.98 5.48 2.30
C LEU A 177 -3.64 4.40 3.16
N TRP A 178 -4.84 4.00 2.80
CA TRP A 178 -5.58 2.93 3.44
C TRP A 178 -5.35 1.62 2.69
N VAL A 179 -4.83 0.61 3.38
CA VAL A 179 -4.57 -0.73 2.85
C VAL A 179 -5.49 -1.72 3.56
N ASP A 180 -6.49 -2.25 2.85
CA ASP A 180 -7.36 -3.31 3.35
C ASP A 180 -6.71 -4.67 3.12
N VAL A 181 -6.31 -5.36 4.18
CA VAL A 181 -5.67 -6.68 4.13
C VAL A 181 -6.73 -7.75 4.35
N ARG A 182 -7.04 -8.49 3.28
CA ARG A 182 -8.10 -9.50 3.23
C ARG A 182 -7.51 -10.90 3.07
N PRO A 183 -7.35 -11.68 4.15
CA PRO A 183 -6.97 -13.07 4.06
C PRO A 183 -8.09 -13.92 3.47
N VAL A 184 -7.86 -14.51 2.30
CA VAL A 184 -8.75 -15.51 1.72
C VAL A 184 -8.51 -16.83 2.42
N GLY A 185 -9.59 -17.57 2.68
CA GLY A 185 -9.52 -18.92 3.25
C GLY A 185 -8.49 -19.78 2.52
N SER A 186 -7.59 -20.39 3.28
CA SER A 186 -6.73 -21.41 2.71
C SER A 186 -7.60 -22.61 2.40
N THR A 187 -7.79 -22.95 1.13
CA THR A 187 -8.26 -24.29 0.70
C THR A 187 -7.17 -25.32 0.99
N ILE A 188 -6.60 -25.30 2.20
CA ILE A 188 -5.77 -26.39 2.69
C ILE A 188 -6.76 -27.51 2.99
N SER A 189 -6.85 -28.41 2.01
CA SER A 189 -7.41 -29.74 2.15
C SER A 189 -7.01 -30.35 3.50
N ASN A 190 -7.91 -31.12 4.09
CA ASN A 190 -7.84 -31.78 5.41
C ASN A 190 -6.60 -32.69 5.64
N GLY A 191 -5.39 -32.17 5.49
CA GLY A 191 -4.13 -32.84 5.73
C GLY A 191 -3.74 -32.70 7.20
N SER A 192 -3.72 -33.82 7.92
CA SER A 192 -3.56 -33.87 9.37
C SER A 192 -2.25 -33.23 9.89
N GLY A 193 -2.37 -32.27 10.80
CA GLY A 193 -1.86 -32.42 12.17
C GLY A 193 -0.50 -31.80 12.58
N SER A 194 0.44 -31.50 11.68
CA SER A 194 1.74 -30.93 12.12
C SER A 194 2.42 -30.02 11.10
N ALA A 195 2.47 -30.45 9.83
CA ALA A 195 3.03 -29.63 8.75
C ALA A 195 2.20 -28.36 8.48
N ALA A 196 0.87 -28.42 8.64
CA ALA A 196 -0.02 -27.28 8.46
C ALA A 196 0.21 -26.17 9.51
N ALA A 197 0.55 -26.53 10.76
CA ALA A 197 0.82 -25.56 11.81
C ALA A 197 2.17 -24.85 11.59
N ALA A 198 3.20 -25.59 11.17
CA ALA A 198 4.50 -25.00 10.80
C ALA A 198 4.40 -24.11 9.55
N ALA A 199 3.64 -24.54 8.54
CA ALA A 199 3.35 -23.73 7.35
C ALA A 199 2.55 -22.48 7.69
N ALA A 200 1.57 -22.58 8.60
CA ALA A 200 0.86 -21.43 9.12
C ALA A 200 1.82 -20.48 9.84
N ALA A 201 2.73 -20.97 10.69
CA ALA A 201 3.73 -20.18 11.43
C ALA A 201 4.64 -19.34 10.52
N THR A 202 5.14 -19.91 9.42
CA THR A 202 5.90 -19.17 8.40
C THR A 202 5.03 -18.23 7.57
N HIS A 203 3.74 -18.52 7.44
CA HIS A 203 2.80 -17.72 6.65
C HIS A 203 2.50 -16.33 7.21
N GLY A 204 2.61 -16.19 8.54
CA GLY A 204 2.37 -14.93 9.23
C GLY A 204 3.33 -13.91 8.66
N GLU A 205 4.61 -13.96 9.05
CA GLU A 205 5.62 -12.95 8.71
C GLU A 205 5.69 -12.54 7.23
N MET A 206 5.25 -13.38 6.31
CA MET A 206 5.20 -13.09 4.88
C MET A 206 4.36 -11.86 4.52
N THR A 207 3.26 -11.60 5.22
CA THR A 207 2.30 -10.56 4.81
C THR A 207 2.80 -9.15 5.05
N SER A 208 3.31 -8.91 6.24
CA SER A 208 3.86 -7.61 6.65
C SER A 208 5.03 -7.21 5.75
N TRP A 209 5.91 -8.16 5.40
CA TRP A 209 6.96 -7.90 4.45
C TRP A 209 6.49 -7.75 2.99
N ALA A 210 5.43 -8.45 2.57
CA ALA A 210 4.84 -8.23 1.25
C ALA A 210 4.29 -6.81 1.12
N ILE A 211 3.65 -6.30 2.18
CA ILE A 211 3.21 -4.90 2.26
C ILE A 211 4.40 -3.95 2.18
N CYS A 212 5.48 -4.21 2.93
CA CYS A 212 6.71 -3.41 2.81
C CYS A 212 7.29 -3.45 1.39
N ALA A 213 7.26 -4.60 0.72
CA ALA A 213 7.69 -4.76 -0.67
C ALA A 213 6.85 -3.92 -1.63
N ALA A 214 5.53 -4.00 -1.53
CA ALA A 214 4.61 -3.22 -2.33
C ALA A 214 4.81 -1.72 -2.09
N LEU A 215 4.86 -1.26 -0.83
CA LEU A 215 5.10 0.13 -0.48
C LEU A 215 6.41 0.64 -1.08
N LYS A 216 7.51 -0.09 -0.87
CA LYS A 216 8.83 0.28 -1.41
C LYS A 216 8.79 0.36 -2.94
N HIS A 217 8.14 -0.61 -3.58
CA HIS A 217 7.98 -0.59 -5.03
C HIS A 217 7.22 0.65 -5.51
N MET A 218 6.12 1.03 -4.84
CA MET A 218 5.34 2.21 -5.19
C MET A 218 6.12 3.52 -5.02
N PHE A 219 7.00 3.59 -4.02
CA PHE A 219 7.90 4.71 -3.78
C PHE A 219 9.03 4.80 -4.83
N ASP A 220 9.58 3.68 -5.27
CA ASP A 220 10.75 3.64 -6.16
C ASP A 220 10.38 3.66 -7.64
N ASN A 221 9.36 2.90 -8.02
CA ASN A 221 8.97 2.66 -9.41
C ASN A 221 7.65 3.35 -9.80
N GLY A 222 6.93 3.90 -8.82
CA GLY A 222 5.60 4.47 -9.01
C GLY A 222 4.46 3.48 -8.71
N PRO A 223 3.23 3.98 -8.62
CA PRO A 223 2.07 3.19 -8.18
C PRO A 223 1.51 2.25 -9.26
N ASP A 224 1.78 2.49 -10.54
CA ASP A 224 1.34 1.64 -11.64
C ASP A 224 2.46 1.45 -12.68
N LYS A 225 2.38 0.35 -13.42
CA LYS A 225 3.36 0.02 -14.47
C LYS A 225 3.28 1.01 -15.65
N MET A 226 2.11 1.59 -15.90
CA MET A 226 1.86 2.46 -17.04
C MET A 226 2.31 3.92 -16.83
N ARG A 227 2.43 4.38 -15.58
CA ARG A 227 2.80 5.77 -15.24
C ARG A 227 3.97 5.80 -14.27
N SER A 228 5.04 5.10 -14.62
CA SER A 228 6.33 5.10 -13.88
C SER A 228 6.94 6.50 -13.63
N ASN A 229 6.48 7.51 -14.38
CA ASN A 229 6.86 8.92 -14.20
C ASN A 229 6.21 9.61 -12.99
N ARG A 230 5.18 8.99 -12.39
CA ARG A 230 4.54 9.48 -11.16
C ARG A 230 5.08 8.70 -9.98
N ARG A 231 5.75 9.39 -9.07
CA ARG A 231 6.33 8.78 -7.88
C ARG A 231 5.66 9.32 -6.64
N ILE A 232 5.43 8.44 -5.68
CA ILE A 232 5.04 8.84 -4.34
C ILE A 232 6.33 9.31 -3.66
N ASP A 233 6.35 10.53 -3.14
CA ASP A 233 7.51 11.02 -2.37
C ASP A 233 7.33 10.66 -0.89
N CYS A 234 6.21 11.11 -0.30
CA CYS A 234 5.86 10.75 1.06
C CYS A 234 4.39 10.35 1.25
N VAL A 235 4.15 9.62 2.34
CA VAL A 235 2.82 9.31 2.85
C VAL A 235 2.73 9.79 4.30
N ASP A 236 1.79 10.69 4.59
CA ASP A 236 1.64 11.22 5.96
C ASP A 236 1.16 10.10 6.92
N GLU A 237 0.21 9.27 6.48
CA GLU A 237 -0.29 8.15 7.27
C GLU A 237 -0.61 6.93 6.41
N VAL A 238 -0.03 5.78 6.75
CA VAL A 238 -0.42 4.47 6.21
C VAL A 238 -1.32 3.78 7.22
N ILE A 239 -2.53 3.42 6.81
CA ILE A 239 -3.51 2.69 7.61
C ILE A 239 -3.56 1.26 7.09
N LEU A 240 -3.13 0.29 7.88
CA LEU A 240 -3.19 -1.13 7.55
C LEU A 240 -4.39 -1.73 8.28
N ASN A 241 -5.47 -1.98 7.55
CA ASN A 241 -6.72 -2.49 8.09
C ASN A 241 -6.85 -3.99 7.81
N VAL A 242 -6.78 -4.82 8.85
CA VAL A 242 -7.04 -6.25 8.72
C VAL A 242 -8.55 -6.47 8.70
N VAL A 243 -9.06 -7.06 7.61
CA VAL A 243 -10.49 -7.34 7.43
C VAL A 243 -10.76 -8.81 7.75
N PRO A 244 -11.53 -9.12 8.81
CA PRO A 244 -11.83 -10.50 9.18
C PRO A 244 -12.59 -11.25 8.07
N ARG A 245 -12.28 -12.54 7.90
CA ARG A 245 -12.88 -13.41 6.88
C ARG A 245 -14.41 -13.46 6.90
N ALA A 246 -15.00 -13.48 8.10
CA ALA A 246 -16.45 -13.56 8.28
C ALA A 246 -17.20 -12.47 7.50
N ARG A 247 -16.58 -11.30 7.30
CA ARG A 247 -17.17 -10.19 6.54
C ARG A 247 -16.90 -10.26 5.05
N THR A 248 -15.80 -10.88 4.64
CA THR A 248 -15.43 -11.03 3.22
C THR A 248 -16.40 -11.95 2.48
N ALA A 249 -16.99 -12.95 3.16
CA ALA A 249 -17.92 -13.90 2.54
C ALA A 249 -19.29 -13.28 2.22
N LEU A 250 -19.80 -12.35 3.05
CA LEU A 250 -21.11 -11.72 2.84
C LEU A 250 -21.17 -10.81 1.60
N GLY A 251 -20.06 -10.22 1.18
CA GLY A 251 -20.01 -9.32 0.02
C GLY A 251 -20.09 -10.03 -1.34
N SER A 252 -19.87 -11.35 -1.38
CA SER A 252 -19.79 -12.12 -2.64
C SER A 252 -21.13 -12.69 -3.11
N GLN A 253 -22.20 -12.61 -2.32
CA GLN A 253 -23.44 -13.37 -2.57
C GLN A 253 -24.54 -12.58 -3.30
N TRP A 254 -24.29 -11.34 -3.72
CA TRP A 254 -25.30 -10.44 -4.30
C TRP A 254 -25.47 -10.59 -5.83
N GLY A 255 -25.16 -11.76 -6.39
CA GLY A 255 -25.12 -11.98 -7.83
C GLY A 255 -25.69 -13.30 -8.27
N ASP A 256 -26.91 -13.64 -7.84
CA ASP A 256 -27.79 -14.53 -8.61
C ASP A 256 -29.24 -14.30 -8.17
N GLU A 257 -29.99 -13.52 -8.97
CA GLU A 257 -31.43 -13.34 -8.81
C GLU A 257 -32.13 -14.64 -9.26
N SER A 258 -32.06 -15.68 -8.43
CA SER A 258 -32.87 -16.88 -8.62
C SER A 258 -34.00 -16.89 -7.58
N ASP A 259 -35.20 -16.71 -8.11
CA ASP A 259 -36.53 -16.75 -7.49
C ASP A 259 -36.62 -17.82 -6.37
N GLY A 260 -36.64 -17.37 -5.12
CA GLY A 260 -36.64 -18.27 -3.96
C GLY A 260 -36.83 -17.54 -2.64
N ASP A 261 -38.07 -17.15 -2.36
CA ASP A 261 -38.54 -16.46 -1.16
C ASP A 261 -38.36 -17.34 0.10
N THR A 262 -37.18 -17.31 0.72
CA THR A 262 -36.96 -17.87 2.06
C THR A 262 -35.91 -17.05 2.80
N LEU A 263 -36.38 -16.07 3.58
CA LEU A 263 -35.59 -15.29 4.53
C LEU A 263 -35.13 -16.18 5.69
N VAL A 264 -34.02 -16.90 5.51
CA VAL A 264 -33.30 -17.53 6.62
C VAL A 264 -32.46 -16.45 7.29
N ILE A 265 -32.96 -15.92 8.40
CA ILE A 265 -32.17 -15.08 9.33
C ILE A 265 -31.16 -16.01 10.01
N ALA A 266 -30.03 -16.26 9.37
CA ALA A 266 -28.90 -16.94 10.00
C ALA A 266 -28.18 -15.93 10.89
N ASP A 267 -28.30 -16.08 12.22
CA ASP A 267 -27.52 -15.33 13.22
C ASP A 267 -26.01 -15.46 12.90
N SER A 268 -25.46 -14.45 12.22
CA SER A 268 -24.15 -14.52 11.55
C SER A 268 -22.97 -14.17 12.48
N SER A 269 -23.15 -14.30 13.79
CA SER A 269 -22.19 -13.80 14.78
C SER A 269 -21.22 -14.84 15.34
N SER A 270 -21.24 -16.10 14.90
CA SER A 270 -20.23 -17.08 15.30
C SER A 270 -19.03 -17.04 14.35
N SER A 271 -18.19 -16.01 14.46
CA SER A 271 -16.83 -16.08 13.90
C SER A 271 -16.13 -17.29 14.50
N SER A 272 -15.59 -18.16 13.66
CA SER A 272 -14.88 -19.35 14.15
C SER A 272 -13.68 -18.90 15.02
N PRO A 273 -13.38 -19.57 16.14
CA PRO A 273 -12.24 -19.20 16.98
C PRO A 273 -10.90 -19.22 16.22
N SER A 274 -10.82 -19.98 15.12
CA SER A 274 -9.68 -19.95 14.21
C SER A 274 -9.52 -18.65 13.42
N ASP A 275 -10.61 -18.02 12.98
CA ASP A 275 -10.55 -16.79 12.18
C ASP A 275 -10.11 -15.59 13.04
N GLU A 276 -10.53 -15.57 14.31
CA GLU A 276 -10.11 -14.55 15.26
C GLU A 276 -8.62 -14.68 15.59
N ALA A 277 -8.14 -15.90 15.82
CA ALA A 277 -6.72 -16.16 16.05
C ALA A 277 -5.84 -15.77 14.86
N GLU A 278 -6.29 -16.02 13.62
CA GLU A 278 -5.57 -15.59 12.41
C GLU A 278 -5.54 -14.06 12.28
N THR A 279 -6.67 -13.40 12.53
CA THR A 279 -6.79 -11.94 12.49
C THR A 279 -5.86 -11.28 13.53
N GLU A 280 -5.87 -11.79 14.77
CA GLU A 280 -4.99 -11.33 15.84
C GLU A 280 -3.51 -11.52 15.48
N ARG A 281 -3.18 -12.69 14.94
CA ARG A 281 -1.81 -13.01 14.56
C ARG A 281 -1.29 -12.09 13.45
N LEU A 282 -2.08 -11.88 12.39
CA LEU A 282 -1.73 -10.97 11.31
C LEU A 282 -1.60 -9.52 11.81
N ARG A 283 -2.52 -9.07 12.65
CA ARG A 283 -2.45 -7.75 13.30
C ARG A 283 -1.14 -7.56 14.09
N ASN A 284 -0.74 -8.54 14.91
CA ASN A 284 0.49 -8.46 15.70
C ASN A 284 1.74 -8.46 14.80
N GLU A 285 1.73 -9.28 13.75
CA GLU A 285 2.80 -9.31 12.76
C GLU A 285 2.97 -7.98 12.03
N LEU A 286 1.87 -7.32 11.63
CA LEU A 286 1.89 -5.99 11.02
C LEU A 286 2.46 -4.92 11.96
N VAL A 287 2.38 -5.12 13.27
CA VAL A 287 3.00 -4.24 14.27
C VAL A 287 4.50 -4.55 14.36
N ASP A 288 4.85 -5.82 14.51
CA ASP A 288 6.21 -6.30 14.74
C ASP A 288 7.17 -5.97 13.58
N VAL A 289 6.68 -5.93 12.33
CA VAL A 289 7.53 -5.60 11.17
C VAL A 289 8.17 -4.22 11.31
N TRP A 290 7.45 -3.24 11.88
CA TRP A 290 7.99 -1.89 12.06
C TRP A 290 9.02 -1.85 13.18
N ASP A 291 8.84 -2.68 14.23
CA ASP A 291 9.85 -2.87 15.27
C ASP A 291 11.13 -3.53 14.70
N LYS A 292 10.98 -4.54 13.83
CA LYS A 292 12.10 -5.19 13.14
C LYS A 292 12.85 -4.20 12.22
N ILE A 293 12.14 -3.45 11.36
CA ILE A 293 12.75 -2.45 10.47
C ILE A 293 13.48 -1.37 11.28
N TRP A 294 12.89 -0.94 12.39
CA TRP A 294 13.49 0.03 13.29
C TRP A 294 14.76 -0.49 13.97
N GLY A 295 14.70 -1.70 14.53
CA GLY A 295 15.76 -2.32 15.32
C GLY A 295 16.91 -2.90 14.49
N ALA A 296 16.79 -2.96 13.16
CA ALA A 296 17.82 -3.52 12.27
C ALA A 296 19.03 -2.58 12.06
N THR A 297 19.72 -2.24 13.15
CA THR A 297 21.04 -1.60 13.14
C THR A 297 22.13 -2.61 12.83
N ASP A 298 22.05 -3.78 13.44
CA ASP A 298 23.07 -4.82 13.35
C ASP A 298 22.79 -5.68 12.11
N GLY A 299 23.81 -5.92 11.29
CA GLY A 299 23.69 -6.49 9.93
C GLY A 299 23.12 -7.91 9.81
N ARG A 300 22.46 -8.45 10.84
CA ARG A 300 21.86 -9.79 10.86
C ARG A 300 20.53 -9.87 10.11
N ASP A 301 19.73 -8.79 10.09
CA ASP A 301 18.45 -8.77 9.36
C ASP A 301 18.56 -7.89 8.09
N MET A 302 18.99 -8.51 6.99
CA MET A 302 19.10 -7.83 5.69
C MET A 302 17.76 -7.33 5.15
N ARG A 303 16.66 -8.03 5.47
CA ARG A 303 15.32 -7.68 4.95
C ARG A 303 14.83 -6.39 5.61
N ALA A 304 14.92 -6.33 6.93
CA ALA A 304 14.60 -5.12 7.68
C ALA A 304 15.39 -3.90 7.20
N ARG A 305 16.69 -4.08 6.90
CA ARG A 305 17.54 -3.02 6.34
C ARG A 305 17.07 -2.52 4.97
N LEU A 306 16.68 -3.44 4.08
CA LEU A 306 16.19 -3.09 2.74
C LEU A 306 14.97 -2.17 2.79
N TYR A 307 14.11 -2.36 3.79
CA TYR A 307 12.87 -1.59 3.97
C TYR A 307 13.02 -0.37 4.88
N ARG A 308 14.23 -0.08 5.38
CA ARG A 308 14.48 1.07 6.26
C ARG A 308 14.14 2.42 5.60
N THR A 309 14.24 2.51 4.27
CA THR A 309 13.85 3.71 3.52
C THR A 309 12.36 4.07 3.69
N LEU A 310 11.51 3.10 4.04
CA LEU A 310 10.10 3.35 4.31
C LEU A 310 9.89 4.22 5.54
N LEU A 311 10.75 4.11 6.56
CA LEU A 311 10.66 4.94 7.77
C LEU A 311 10.78 6.43 7.44
N GLU A 312 11.56 6.77 6.41
CA GLU A 312 11.81 8.16 6.01
C GLU A 312 10.69 8.73 5.14
N ARG A 313 9.92 7.86 4.46
CA ARG A 313 8.87 8.27 3.53
C ARG A 313 7.47 8.17 4.13
N ILE A 314 7.29 7.38 5.18
CA ILE A 314 6.01 7.21 5.87
C ILE A 314 6.10 7.92 7.23
N LYS A 315 5.27 8.94 7.47
CA LYS A 315 5.35 9.68 8.74
C LYS A 315 4.70 8.94 9.90
N ARG A 316 3.60 8.24 9.65
CA ARG A 316 2.83 7.48 10.66
C ARG A 316 2.27 6.20 10.07
N VAL A 317 2.24 5.14 10.88
CA VAL A 317 1.52 3.90 10.57
C VAL A 317 0.45 3.65 11.61
N ARG A 318 -0.74 3.28 11.16
CA ARG A 318 -1.88 2.89 11.99
C ARG A 318 -2.31 1.49 11.60
N ILE A 319 -2.37 0.58 12.57
CA ILE A 319 -2.89 -0.77 12.39
C ILE A 319 -4.33 -0.78 12.90
N CYS A 320 -5.25 -1.21 12.06
CA CYS A 320 -6.66 -1.36 12.37
C CYS A 320 -7.10 -2.82 12.19
N VAL A 321 -8.16 -3.20 12.90
CA VAL A 321 -8.93 -4.42 12.66
C VAL A 321 -10.35 -3.98 12.40
N ASP A 322 -10.86 -4.28 11.19
CA ASP A 322 -12.23 -3.96 10.80
C ASP A 322 -12.59 -2.47 11.01
N GLY A 323 -11.66 -1.57 10.65
CA GLY A 323 -11.79 -0.13 10.81
C GLY A 323 -11.49 0.40 12.22
N VAL A 324 -11.43 -0.47 13.24
CA VAL A 324 -11.11 -0.08 14.61
C VAL A 324 -9.61 0.02 14.80
N THR A 325 -9.12 1.15 15.30
CA THR A 325 -7.69 1.37 15.51
C THR A 325 -7.18 0.49 16.66
N PHE A 326 -6.18 -0.34 16.37
CA PHE A 326 -5.50 -1.18 17.35
C PHE A 326 -4.24 -0.51 17.89
N ARG A 327 -3.35 -0.05 16.98
CA ARG A 327 -2.08 0.59 17.36
C ARG A 327 -1.71 1.67 16.36
N THR A 328 -1.13 2.76 16.85
CA THR A 328 -0.59 3.83 16.00
C THR A 328 0.88 4.07 16.38
N ARG A 329 1.72 4.29 15.37
CA ARG A 329 3.16 4.54 15.54
C ARG A 329 3.63 5.70 14.67
N GLY A 330 4.27 6.69 15.29
CA GLY A 330 4.80 7.88 14.61
C GLY A 330 6.25 7.69 14.16
N LEU A 331 6.45 7.16 12.95
CA LEU A 331 7.78 6.84 12.42
C LEU A 331 8.68 8.07 12.24
N ALA A 332 8.15 9.18 11.74
CA ALA A 332 8.95 10.40 11.50
C ALA A 332 9.47 11.02 12.81
N VAL A 333 8.65 11.04 13.86
CA VAL A 333 9.02 11.57 15.17
C VAL A 333 10.06 10.69 15.83
N GLU A 334 9.88 9.37 15.74
CA GLU A 334 10.86 8.40 16.24
C GLU A 334 12.20 8.53 15.50
N LEU A 335 12.19 8.66 14.17
CA LEU A 335 13.40 8.90 13.35
C LEU A 335 14.16 10.13 13.80
N GLU A 336 13.47 11.24 13.99
CA GLU A 336 14.12 12.48 14.41
C GLU A 336 14.72 12.35 15.82
N ARG A 337 14.01 11.70 16.75
CA ARG A 337 14.52 11.39 18.09
C ARG A 337 15.78 10.52 18.03
N GLY A 338 15.78 9.46 17.23
CA GLY A 338 16.95 8.60 17.05
C GLY A 338 18.14 9.33 16.45
N ARG A 339 17.91 10.20 15.45
CA ARG A 339 18.95 11.05 14.86
C ARG A 339 19.49 12.08 15.84
N ALA A 340 18.63 12.69 16.66
CA ALA A 340 19.05 13.62 17.69
C ALA A 340 19.94 12.93 18.74
N GLU A 341 19.58 11.71 19.16
CA GLU A 341 20.36 10.95 20.12
C GLU A 341 21.73 10.52 19.56
N MET A 342 21.80 10.08 18.30
CA MET A 342 23.09 9.76 17.67
C MET A 342 23.99 10.99 17.56
N ARG A 343 23.43 12.17 17.22
CA ARG A 343 24.18 13.44 17.23
C ARG A 343 24.74 13.74 18.62
N ARG A 344 23.96 13.51 19.67
CA ARG A 344 24.39 13.69 21.07
C ARG A 344 25.55 12.76 21.44
N ILE A 345 25.48 11.50 21.04
CA ILE A 345 26.54 10.51 21.32
C ILE A 345 27.83 10.86 20.57
N GLN A 346 27.75 11.29 19.31
CA GLN A 346 28.93 11.67 18.52
C GLN A 346 29.66 12.93 19.02
N MET A 347 28.98 13.79 19.79
CA MET A 347 29.58 14.98 20.40
C MET A 347 30.24 14.70 21.75
N ARG A 348 30.10 13.48 22.29
CA ARG A 348 30.80 13.01 23.50
C ARG A 348 32.02 12.22 23.09
#